data_AF-A0AAN5Q2R7-F1
#
_entry.id   AF-A0AAN5Q2R7-F1
#
_cell.length_a   1.000
_cell.length_b   1.000
_cell.length_c   1.000
_cell.angle_alpha   90.00
_cell.angle_beta   90.00
_cell.angle_gamma   90.00
#
_symmetry.space_group_name_H-M   'P 1'
#
loop_
_entity.id
_entity.type
_entity.pdbx_description
1 polymer ?
#
loop_
_entity_poly.entity_id
_entity_poly.type
_entity_poly.pdbx_seq_one_letter_code
_entity_poly.pdbx_strand_id
1 'polypeptide(L)'
;MFTRFAVFYGHLWRSQFKSDGFLEFAKKEWMEGLSKFSDDVLNQAIVECRDFCEMPPSLPQLIRICRDIKKRNNIYVTPEEVAPASAEVAEANIKQCKAFLF
;
A
#
# COMPACT_ATOMS: atom_id res chain seq x y z
N MET A 1 -12.95 -7.65 6.20
CA MET A 1 -12.02 -8.47 5.38
C MET A 1 -12.57 -9.86 5.05
N PHE A 2 -12.83 -10.75 6.03
CA PHE A 2 -13.26 -12.14 5.77
C PHE A 2 -14.45 -12.26 4.81
N THR A 3 -15.48 -11.42 4.97
CA THR A 3 -16.64 -11.40 4.06
C THR A 3 -16.25 -11.03 2.62
N ARG A 4 -15.30 -10.10 2.43
CA ARG A 4 -14.80 -9.73 1.11
C ARG A 4 -14.08 -10.91 0.45
N PHE A 5 -13.20 -11.61 1.17
CA PHE A 5 -12.55 -12.81 0.66
C PHE A 5 -13.51 -13.97 0.40
N ALA A 6 -14.58 -14.09 1.20
CA ALA A 6 -15.66 -15.04 0.93
C ALA A 6 -16.46 -14.73 -0.35
N VAL A 7 -16.44 -13.47 -0.83
CA VAL A 7 -17.02 -13.07 -2.11
C VAL A 7 -16.02 -13.28 -3.24
N PHE A 8 -14.74 -12.89 -3.06
CA PHE A 8 -13.72 -12.98 -4.10
C PHE A 8 -13.36 -14.42 -4.46
N TYR A 9 -13.20 -15.29 -3.45
CA TYR A 9 -12.69 -16.66 -3.64
C TYR A 9 -13.76 -17.73 -3.41
N GLY A 10 -14.97 -17.33 -3.05
CA GLY A 10 -16.11 -18.22 -2.86
C GLY A 10 -15.80 -19.40 -1.93
N HIS A 11 -15.94 -20.61 -2.48
CA HIS A 11 -15.78 -21.85 -1.72
C HIS A 11 -14.36 -22.03 -1.17
N LEU A 12 -13.31 -21.58 -1.87
CA LEU A 12 -11.91 -21.74 -1.44
C LEU A 12 -11.61 -21.03 -0.11
N TRP A 13 -12.30 -19.92 0.16
CA TRP A 13 -12.19 -19.23 1.44
C TRP A 13 -13.16 -19.81 2.47
N ARG A 14 -14.43 -20.01 2.09
CA ARG A 14 -15.48 -20.48 3.00
C ARG A 14 -15.18 -21.88 3.56
N SER A 15 -14.57 -22.76 2.77
CA SER A 15 -14.25 -24.13 3.19
C SER A 15 -13.15 -24.22 4.26
N GLN A 16 -12.36 -23.17 4.45
CA GLN A 16 -11.28 -23.14 5.45
C GLN A 16 -11.80 -22.94 6.88
N PHE A 17 -13.01 -22.40 7.04
CA PHE A 17 -13.55 -21.99 8.33
C PHE A 17 -14.90 -22.67 8.62
N LYS A 18 -14.91 -24.01 8.63
CA LYS A 18 -16.13 -24.82 8.81
C LYS A 18 -16.67 -24.87 10.25
N SER A 19 -15.82 -24.58 11.23
CA SER A 19 -16.18 -24.55 12.65
C SER A 19 -16.23 -23.11 13.11
N ASP A 20 -17.33 -22.71 13.76
CA ASP A 20 -17.51 -21.37 14.29
C ASP A 20 -16.42 -21.00 15.31
N GLY A 21 -16.01 -21.96 16.16
CA GLY A 21 -14.93 -21.75 17.12
C GLY A 21 -13.58 -21.48 16.43
N PHE A 22 -13.29 -22.19 15.34
CA PHE A 22 -12.09 -21.96 14.56
C PHE A 22 -12.14 -20.64 13.79
N LEU A 23 -13.31 -20.25 13.26
CA LEU A 23 -13.50 -18.96 12.59
C LEU A 23 -13.24 -17.79 13.54
N GLU A 24 -13.77 -17.84 14.76
CA GLU A 24 -13.52 -16.79 15.76
C GLU A 24 -12.06 -16.73 16.20
N PHE A 25 -11.41 -17.88 16.38
CA PHE A 25 -9.97 -17.94 16.62
C PHE A 25 -9.19 -17.31 15.46
N ALA A 26 -9.47 -17.69 14.22
CA ALA A 26 -8.81 -17.14 13.04
C ALA A 26 -9.02 -15.61 12.93
N LYS A 27 -10.23 -15.10 13.19
CA LYS A 27 -10.47 -13.65 13.18
C LYS A 27 -9.57 -12.92 14.18
N LYS A 28 -9.36 -13.47 15.37
CA LYS A 28 -8.46 -12.90 16.40
C LYS A 28 -7.01 -12.89 15.92
N GLU A 29 -6.51 -14.04 15.44
CA GLU A 29 -5.14 -14.15 14.92
C GLU A 29 -4.88 -13.17 13.76
N TRP A 30 -5.84 -13.05 12.84
CA TRP A 30 -5.72 -12.11 11.73
C TRP A 30 -5.77 -10.65 12.18
N MET A 31 -6.63 -10.32 13.16
CA MET A 31 -6.70 -8.98 13.74
C MET A 31 -5.37 -8.61 14.42
N GLU A 32 -4.81 -9.51 15.22
CA GLU A 32 -3.54 -9.31 15.90
C GLU A 32 -2.39 -9.15 14.90
N GLY A 33 -2.26 -10.09 13.95
CA GLY A 33 -1.18 -10.07 12.95
C GLY A 33 -1.21 -8.87 12.00
N LEU A 34 -2.38 -8.28 11.78
CA LEU A 34 -2.58 -7.12 10.91
C LEU A 34 -2.68 -5.79 11.66
N SER A 35 -2.73 -5.79 12.99
CA SER A 35 -2.91 -4.60 13.85
C SER A 35 -1.91 -3.46 13.60
N LYS A 36 -0.73 -3.77 13.06
CA LYS A 36 0.34 -2.81 12.76
C LYS A 36 0.17 -2.04 11.44
N PHE A 37 -0.87 -2.34 10.66
CA PHE A 37 -1.15 -1.70 9.38
C PHE A 37 -2.39 -0.81 9.49
N SER A 38 -2.37 0.34 8.81
CA SER A 38 -3.54 1.22 8.75
C SER A 38 -4.65 0.62 7.87
N ASP A 39 -5.87 1.09 8.07
CA ASP A 39 -7.03 0.67 7.28
C ASP A 39 -6.83 0.92 5.78
N ASP A 40 -6.14 1.99 5.38
CA ASP A 40 -5.81 2.26 3.98
C ASP A 40 -4.93 1.16 3.37
N VAL A 41 -3.87 0.77 4.07
CA VAL A 41 -2.96 -0.30 3.63
C VAL A 41 -3.71 -1.63 3.56
N LEU A 42 -4.56 -1.92 4.53
CA LEU A 42 -5.38 -3.14 4.54
C LEU A 42 -6.38 -3.17 3.39
N ASN A 43 -7.06 -2.05 3.13
CA ASN A 43 -8.02 -1.96 2.04
C ASN A 43 -7.33 -2.10 0.67
N GLN A 44 -6.17 -1.49 0.49
CA GLN A 44 -5.36 -1.65 -0.71
C GLN A 44 -4.89 -3.10 -0.88
N ALA A 45 -4.42 -3.74 0.20
CA ALA A 45 -4.00 -5.14 0.17
C ALA A 45 -5.16 -6.08 -0.23
N ILE A 46 -6.36 -5.85 0.30
CA ILE A 46 -7.56 -6.63 -0.04
C ILE A 46 -7.91 -6.48 -1.54
N VAL A 47 -7.75 -5.27 -2.10
CA VAL A 47 -7.96 -5.01 -3.53
C VAL A 47 -6.88 -5.68 -4.38
N GLU A 48 -5.60 -5.57 -4.01
CA GLU A 48 -4.52 -6.26 -4.71
C GLU A 48 -4.69 -7.78 -4.71
N CYS A 49 -5.17 -8.35 -3.61
CA CYS A 49 -5.50 -9.77 -3.56
C CYS A 49 -6.59 -10.12 -4.58
N ARG A 50 -7.68 -9.34 -4.64
CA ARG A 50 -8.76 -9.54 -5.62
C ARG A 50 -8.25 -9.52 -7.07
N ASP A 51 -7.36 -8.59 -7.37
CA ASP A 51 -6.95 -8.31 -8.75
C ASP A 51 -5.81 -9.21 -9.24
N PHE A 52 -4.92 -9.67 -8.34
CA PHE A 52 -3.68 -10.34 -8.72
C PHE A 52 -3.45 -11.71 -8.08
N CYS A 53 -4.23 -12.10 -7.07
CA CYS A 53 -4.08 -13.42 -6.44
C CYS A 53 -5.13 -14.41 -6.97
N GLU A 54 -4.68 -15.51 -7.56
CA GLU A 54 -5.58 -16.59 -8.01
C GLU A 54 -6.24 -17.32 -6.83
N MET A 55 -5.57 -17.35 -5.68
CA MET A 55 -5.98 -18.06 -4.47
C MET A 55 -6.07 -17.10 -3.28
N PRO A 56 -6.94 -17.38 -2.29
CA PRO A 56 -6.99 -16.58 -1.09
C PRO A 56 -5.64 -16.57 -0.37
N PRO A 57 -5.14 -15.40 0.07
CA PRO A 57 -3.88 -15.34 0.79
C PRO A 57 -4.03 -16.00 2.17
N SER A 58 -2.95 -16.62 2.65
CA SER A 58 -2.75 -16.89 4.07
C SER A 58 -2.41 -15.61 4.84
N LEU A 59 -2.54 -15.64 6.17
CA LEU A 59 -2.18 -14.50 7.03
C LEU A 59 -0.73 -14.02 6.79
N PRO A 60 0.30 -14.88 6.76
CA PRO A 60 1.67 -14.44 6.47
C PRO A 60 1.83 -13.78 5.08
N GLN A 61 1.13 -14.30 4.07
CA GLN A 61 1.13 -13.72 2.73
C GLN A 61 0.49 -12.35 2.71
N LEU A 62 -0.65 -12.16 3.39
CA LEU A 62 -1.28 -10.83 3.47
C LEU A 62 -0.40 -9.83 4.24
N ILE A 63 0.27 -10.26 5.32
CA ILE A 63 1.24 -9.42 6.05
C ILE A 63 2.40 -9.00 5.14
N ARG A 64 2.85 -9.87 4.22
CA ARG A 64 3.87 -9.52 3.23
C ARG A 64 3.33 -8.47 2.24
N ILE A 65 2.14 -8.68 1.68
CA ILE A 65 1.50 -7.72 0.75
C ILE A 65 1.35 -6.34 1.42
N CYS A 66 0.88 -6.29 2.66
CA CYS A 66 0.77 -5.04 3.42
C CYS A 66 2.12 -4.33 3.63
N ARG A 67 3.20 -5.10 3.89
CA ARG A 67 4.56 -4.56 3.98
C ARG A 67 5.03 -3.98 2.65
N ASP A 68 4.76 -4.67 1.54
CA ASP A 68 5.15 -4.22 0.21
C ASP A 68 4.40 -2.96 -0.22
N ILE A 69 3.11 -2.84 0.11
CA ILE A 69 2.32 -1.61 -0.05
C ILE A 69 2.92 -0.48 0.78
N LYS A 70 3.16 -0.71 2.07
CA LYS A 70 3.75 0.31 2.95
C LYS A 70 5.12 0.77 2.45
N LYS A 71 5.95 -0.15 1.96
CA LYS A 71 7.26 0.17 1.36
C LYS A 71 7.12 1.03 0.10
N ARG A 72 6.16 0.71 -0.79
CA ARG A 72 5.88 1.51 -1.98
C ARG A 72 5.36 2.91 -1.64
N ASN A 73 4.55 3.04 -0.58
CA ASN A 73 3.99 4.32 -0.18
C ASN A 73 4.98 5.18 0.63
N ASN A 74 5.93 4.55 1.33
CA ASN A 74 7.08 5.23 1.94
C ASN A 74 8.16 5.56 0.90
N ILE A 75 7.79 6.19 -0.23
CA ILE A 75 8.77 6.87 -1.05
C ILE A 75 9.37 7.96 -0.16
N TYR A 76 10.62 7.77 0.25
CA TYR A 76 11.42 8.82 0.85
C TYR A 76 11.54 9.91 -0.20
N VAL A 77 10.64 10.89 -0.17
CA VAL A 77 10.95 12.22 -0.67
C VAL A 77 11.94 12.73 0.36
N THR A 78 13.24 12.54 0.10
CA THR A 78 14.24 13.36 0.77
C THR A 78 13.74 14.79 0.61
N PRO A 79 13.45 15.54 1.69
CA PRO A 79 13.37 16.97 1.57
C PRO A 79 14.77 17.33 1.11
N GLU A 80 14.93 17.54 -0.19
CA GLU A 80 16.15 18.13 -0.69
C GLU A 80 16.21 19.45 0.07
N GLU A 81 17.23 19.64 0.90
CA GLU A 81 17.57 20.98 1.37
C GLU A 81 17.97 21.75 0.11
N VAL A 82 16.97 22.21 -0.64
CA VAL A 82 17.16 23.01 -1.84
C VAL A 82 17.69 24.32 -1.31
N ALA A 83 19.01 24.45 -1.27
CA ALA A 83 19.64 25.75 -1.13
C ALA A 83 19.01 26.65 -2.20
N PRO A 84 18.39 27.78 -1.84
CA PRO A 84 17.78 28.65 -2.83
C PRO A 84 18.83 28.99 -3.89
N ALA A 85 18.47 28.79 -5.15
CA ALA A 85 19.36 29.11 -6.26
C ALA A 85 19.82 30.57 -6.16
N SER A 86 21.10 30.84 -6.45
CA SER A 86 21.63 32.21 -6.42
C SER A 86 20.79 33.14 -7.28
N ALA A 87 20.31 34.23 -6.68
CA ALA A 87 19.49 35.23 -7.36
C ALA A 87 20.21 35.81 -8.58
N GLU A 88 21.53 36.00 -8.50
CA GLU A 88 22.36 36.48 -9.63
C GLU A 88 22.35 35.49 -10.80
N VAL A 89 22.44 34.19 -10.52
CA VAL A 89 22.42 33.15 -11.56
C VAL A 89 21.04 33.08 -12.20
N ALA A 90 19.97 33.18 -11.42
CA ALA A 90 18.60 33.20 -11.95
C ALA A 90 18.39 34.42 -12.86
N GLU A 91 18.82 35.60 -12.43
CA GLU A 91 18.64 36.85 -13.19
C GLU A 91 19.48 36.87 -14.47
N ALA A 92 20.72 36.37 -14.43
CA ALA A 92 21.57 36.23 -15.61
C ALA A 92 20.94 35.31 -16.67
N ASN A 93 20.42 34.15 -16.24
CA ASN A 93 19.74 33.21 -17.14
C ASN A 93 18.44 33.82 -17.72
N ILE A 94 17.63 34.51 -16.91
CA ILE A 94 16.41 35.18 -17.38
C ILE A 94 16.76 36.24 -18.42
N LYS A 95 17.80 37.04 -18.19
CA LYS A 95 18.26 38.07 -19.12
C LYS A 95 18.74 37.47 -20.44
N GLN A 96 19.46 36.36 -20.37
CA GLN A 96 19.94 35.63 -21.55
C GLN A 96 18.76 35.05 -22.35
N CYS A 97 17.78 34.44 -21.69
CA CYS A 97 16.55 33.97 -22.34
C CYS A 97 15.78 35.11 -23.02
N LYS A 98 15.68 36.29 -22.38
CA LYS A 98 15.03 37.46 -22.97
C LYS A 98 15.75 37.98 -24.21
N ALA A 99 17.07 37.92 -24.25
CA ALA A 99 17.87 38.34 -25.40
C ALA A 99 17.75 37.41 -26.64
N PHE A 100 17.21 36.19 -26.47
CA PHE A 100 16.91 35.30 -27.59
C PHE A 100 15.46 35.43 -28.09
N LEU A 101 14.60 36.10 -27.32
CA LEU A 101 13.17 36.26 -27.62
C LEU A 101 12.82 37.63 -28.24
N PHE A 102 13.76 38.58 -28.26
CA PHE A 102 13.66 39.91 -28.85
C PHE A 102 14.96 40.27 -29.57
#